data_AF-A0A9P6M5V2-F1
#
_entry.id   AF-A0A9P6M5V2-F1
#
_cell.length_a   1.000
_cell.length_b   1.000
_cell.length_c   1.000
_cell.angle_alpha   90.00
_cell.angle_beta   90.00
_cell.angle_gamma   90.00
#
_symmetry.space_group_name_H-M   'P 1'
#
loop_
_entity.id
_entity.type
_entity.pdbx_description
1 polymer ?
#
loop_
_entity_poly.entity_id
_entity_poly.type
_entity_poly.pdbx_seq_one_letter_code
_entity_poly.pdbx_strand_id
1 'polypeptide(L)'
;METRSKRRAPQEPSTSTTEKGPEHVASKVGAKRVKAAVAATDKKPSPAKKPKTKDLPTKDAPVSATETLNEDGSRTSVWLMKSEPDTFSIDDLIKSKDSTSHWDGVRNHEAKNLMKNSMKVGDQVLFYHSNTKEPGIVALAKIVRESYPDHTAFDPKSPYYDEKSLKEDPRWFMVDVQYVRKLRRILTLKELQQYKDKELCHMKLLNRGRLSVQPVSDAEMKFLMDLEEKEIDDSA
;
A
#
# COMPACT_ATOMS: atom_id res chain seq x y z
N MET A 1 -1.00 -46.62 53.69
CA MET A 1 -0.15 -45.58 54.32
C MET A 1 -0.39 -44.30 53.53
N GLU A 2 -1.47 -43.52 53.66
CA GLU A 2 -2.14 -42.89 54.82
C GLU A 2 -1.13 -42.10 55.67
N THR A 3 -1.13 -40.76 55.69
CA THR A 3 -2.08 -39.81 56.35
C THR A 3 -2.12 -38.45 55.60
N ARG A 4 -3.22 -37.75 55.26
CA ARG A 4 -4.35 -37.08 55.98
C ARG A 4 -3.96 -36.00 57.01
N SER A 5 -4.27 -34.71 56.71
CA SER A 5 -4.95 -33.74 57.61
C SER A 5 -5.24 -32.41 56.85
N LYS A 6 -6.47 -32.09 56.41
CA LYS A 6 -7.68 -31.53 57.07
C LYS A 6 -7.68 -30.00 57.36
N ARG A 7 -8.49 -29.29 56.54
CA ARG A 7 -9.52 -28.25 56.81
C ARG A 7 -9.17 -27.01 57.66
N ARG A 8 -9.60 -25.81 57.21
CA ARG A 8 -10.89 -25.13 57.56
C ARG A 8 -10.96 -23.69 56.98
N ALA A 9 -12.06 -23.33 56.33
CA ALA A 9 -12.61 -21.95 56.21
C ALA A 9 -13.77 -21.82 57.24
N PRO A 10 -14.50 -20.69 57.47
CA PRO A 10 -14.61 -19.43 56.71
C PRO A 10 -14.87 -18.14 57.56
N GLN A 11 -15.27 -17.05 56.87
CA GLN A 11 -16.21 -15.96 57.24
C GLN A 11 -15.71 -14.54 57.58
N GLU A 12 -16.24 -13.57 56.81
CA GLU A 12 -16.44 -12.13 57.10
C GLU A 12 -17.48 -11.91 58.22
N PRO A 13 -17.70 -10.67 58.76
CA PRO A 13 -18.71 -9.81 58.12
C PRO A 13 -18.56 -8.26 58.30
N SER A 14 -19.12 -7.54 57.32
CA SER A 14 -20.06 -6.36 57.38
C SER A 14 -19.79 -5.10 58.23
N THR A 15 -20.04 -3.91 57.62
CA THR A 15 -21.13 -2.91 57.91
C THR A 15 -20.86 -1.62 57.11
N SER A 16 -21.64 -1.26 56.07
CA SER A 16 -22.82 -0.33 56.03
C SER A 16 -22.53 1.11 56.50
N THR A 17 -22.84 2.19 55.75
CA THR A 17 -24.16 2.90 55.67
C THR A 17 -24.00 4.11 54.70
N THR A 18 -24.77 4.26 53.60
CA THR A 18 -25.95 5.19 53.33
C THR A 18 -25.67 6.68 53.66
N GLU A 19 -25.93 7.74 52.85
CA GLU A 19 -27.17 8.23 52.20
C GLU A 19 -26.93 9.41 51.21
N LYS A 20 -27.84 9.52 50.22
CA LYS A 20 -28.52 10.68 49.55
C LYS A 20 -27.84 12.03 49.24
N GLY A 21 -28.11 12.55 48.03
CA GLY A 21 -27.85 13.94 47.56
C GLY A 21 -28.76 15.03 48.17
N PRO A 22 -28.68 16.32 47.73
CA PRO A 22 -29.28 16.76 46.46
C PRO A 22 -28.60 17.96 45.72
N GLU A 23 -29.15 18.24 44.52
CA GLU A 23 -29.37 19.52 43.80
C GLU A 23 -28.30 20.60 43.46
N HIS A 24 -28.34 20.96 42.16
CA HIS A 24 -28.12 22.23 41.47
C HIS A 24 -27.69 23.50 42.23
N VAL A 25 -26.65 24.18 41.72
CA VAL A 25 -26.65 25.65 41.51
C VAL A 25 -25.87 26.01 40.23
N ALA A 26 -26.50 26.82 39.39
CA ALA A 26 -25.93 27.45 38.20
C ALA A 26 -25.01 28.63 38.55
N SER A 27 -24.01 28.93 37.72
CA SER A 27 -23.56 30.30 37.51
C SER A 27 -22.98 30.52 36.13
N LYS A 28 -23.28 31.71 35.64
CA LYS A 28 -23.28 32.19 34.27
C LYS A 28 -22.30 33.37 34.21
N VAL A 29 -21.97 33.77 32.99
CA VAL A 29 -21.52 35.10 32.55
C VAL A 29 -20.00 35.32 32.39
N GLY A 30 -19.64 35.68 31.16
CA GLY A 30 -18.34 36.25 30.80
C GLY A 30 -18.20 36.50 29.29
N ALA A 31 -19.17 37.17 28.68
CA ALA A 31 -19.07 37.63 27.30
C ALA A 31 -18.21 38.90 27.20
N LYS A 32 -17.29 38.97 26.22
CA LYS A 32 -16.97 40.26 25.58
C LYS A 32 -16.60 40.11 24.11
N ARG A 33 -17.49 40.68 23.31
CA ARG A 33 -17.41 41.05 21.89
C ARG A 33 -16.32 42.09 21.66
N VAL A 34 -15.70 42.05 20.48
CA VAL A 34 -15.33 43.25 19.71
C VAL A 34 -15.64 43.04 18.22
N LYS A 35 -16.35 44.02 17.66
CA LYS A 35 -16.76 44.26 16.25
C LYS A 35 -15.59 44.98 15.53
N ALA A 36 -15.19 44.68 14.29
CA ALA A 36 -15.76 44.90 12.95
C ALA A 36 -15.14 46.10 12.20
N ALA A 37 -14.75 45.88 10.93
CA ALA A 37 -14.72 46.80 9.76
C ALA A 37 -14.08 46.00 8.58
N VAL A 38 -14.79 45.51 7.57
CA VAL A 38 -15.41 46.15 6.38
C VAL A 38 -14.47 47.03 5.56
N ALA A 39 -14.08 46.54 4.37
CA ALA A 39 -13.99 47.34 3.14
C ALA A 39 -14.12 46.40 1.93
N ALA A 40 -15.22 46.55 1.21
CA ALA A 40 -15.46 46.00 -0.12
C ALA A 40 -15.28 47.12 -1.15
N THR A 41 -14.67 46.82 -2.30
CA THR A 41 -14.86 47.61 -3.54
C THR A 41 -14.92 46.67 -4.74
N ASP A 42 -16.10 46.69 -5.37
CA ASP A 42 -16.41 46.16 -6.69
C ASP A 42 -15.62 46.85 -7.82
N LYS A 43 -15.10 46.08 -8.79
CA LYS A 43 -15.07 46.45 -10.23
C LYS A 43 -15.14 45.22 -11.14
N LYS A 44 -16.13 45.24 -12.04
CA LYS A 44 -16.47 44.32 -13.16
C LYS A 44 -15.52 44.53 -14.39
N PRO A 45 -15.61 43.80 -15.54
CA PRO A 45 -14.49 43.08 -16.16
C PRO A 45 -14.16 43.47 -17.63
N SER A 46 -13.19 42.72 -18.21
CA SER A 46 -12.87 42.51 -19.66
C SER A 46 -11.94 43.54 -20.36
N PRO A 47 -11.16 43.17 -21.40
CA PRO A 47 -11.37 42.03 -22.33
C PRO A 47 -10.15 41.12 -22.65
N ALA A 48 -10.49 40.03 -23.34
CA ALA A 48 -9.65 38.94 -23.82
C ALA A 48 -8.54 39.32 -24.81
N LYS A 49 -7.39 38.62 -24.71
CA LYS A 49 -6.44 38.36 -25.81
C LYS A 49 -5.80 36.97 -25.65
N LYS A 50 -5.92 36.13 -26.68
CA LYS A 50 -5.03 35.00 -27.03
C LYS A 50 -4.60 35.21 -28.49
N PRO A 51 -3.58 34.52 -29.04
CA PRO A 51 -2.35 34.00 -28.42
C PRO A 51 -1.09 34.46 -29.20
N LYS A 52 0.12 34.31 -28.65
CA LYS A 52 1.35 34.23 -29.46
C LYS A 52 2.23 33.09 -28.95
N THR A 53 2.39 32.11 -29.81
CA THR A 53 3.33 30.99 -29.79
C THR A 53 4.77 31.49 -29.80
N LYS A 54 5.60 30.92 -28.93
CA LYS A 54 7.04 30.72 -29.17
C LYS A 54 7.44 29.41 -28.49
N ASP A 55 7.74 28.45 -29.34
CA ASP A 55 8.31 27.15 -29.01
C ASP A 55 9.69 27.28 -28.36
N LEU A 56 9.90 26.55 -27.27
CA LEU A 56 11.21 26.09 -26.83
C LEU A 56 11.04 24.73 -26.14
N PRO A 57 11.92 23.74 -26.39
CA PRO A 57 11.60 22.35 -26.16
C PRO A 57 11.94 21.95 -24.73
N THR A 58 10.95 21.49 -23.97
CA THR A 58 11.22 20.76 -22.72
C THR A 58 11.01 19.29 -22.98
N LYS A 59 12.15 18.59 -23.09
CA LYS A 59 12.27 17.14 -23.05
C LYS A 59 11.88 16.68 -21.65
N ASP A 60 10.61 16.32 -21.46
CA ASP A 60 10.18 15.36 -20.45
C ASP A 60 8.98 14.63 -21.04
N ALA A 61 9.27 13.62 -21.87
CA ALA A 61 8.25 12.68 -22.31
C ALA A 61 7.85 11.82 -21.09
N PRO A 62 6.55 11.54 -20.89
CA PRO A 62 6.13 10.61 -19.86
C PRO A 62 6.69 9.23 -20.20
N VAL A 63 7.36 8.60 -19.24
CA VAL A 63 7.71 7.17 -19.26
C VAL A 63 6.40 6.38 -19.21
N SER A 64 5.77 6.26 -20.38
CA SER A 64 4.63 5.38 -20.63
C SER A 64 5.15 3.96 -20.57
N ALA A 65 4.57 3.14 -19.70
CA ALA A 65 4.64 1.70 -19.86
C ALA A 65 4.21 1.41 -21.31
N THR A 66 5.12 0.86 -22.12
CA THR A 66 4.74 0.26 -23.39
C THR A 66 3.79 -0.89 -23.07
N GLU A 67 2.71 -0.97 -23.84
CA GLU A 67 1.52 -1.77 -23.55
C GLU A 67 1.45 -2.96 -24.54
N THR A 68 1.47 -4.19 -24.04
CA THR A 68 1.28 -5.38 -24.88
C THR A 68 -0.21 -5.75 -24.93
N LEU A 69 -0.69 -6.03 -26.14
CA LEU A 69 -2.06 -6.47 -26.39
C LEU A 69 -2.15 -7.98 -26.18
N ASN A 70 -3.07 -8.42 -25.33
CA ASN A 70 -3.46 -9.83 -25.21
C ASN A 70 -4.25 -10.28 -26.46
N GLU A 71 -4.41 -11.58 -26.62
CA GLU A 71 -5.14 -12.20 -27.75
C GLU A 71 -6.61 -11.74 -27.85
N ASP A 72 -7.22 -11.30 -26.75
CA ASP A 72 -8.58 -10.75 -26.69
C ASP A 72 -8.64 -9.23 -26.92
N GLY A 73 -7.50 -8.60 -27.24
CA GLY A 73 -7.38 -7.14 -27.42
C GLY A 73 -7.36 -6.34 -26.12
N SER A 74 -7.41 -6.99 -24.94
CA SER A 74 -7.20 -6.34 -23.66
C SER A 74 -5.71 -6.05 -23.42
N ARG A 75 -5.40 -5.05 -22.60
CA ARG A 75 -4.04 -4.70 -22.22
C ARG A 75 -3.81 -5.13 -20.77
N THR A 76 -2.78 -5.92 -20.54
CA THR A 76 -2.37 -6.32 -19.18
C THR A 76 -1.18 -5.48 -18.78
N SER A 77 -1.34 -4.63 -17.77
CA SER A 77 -0.20 -3.93 -17.17
C SER A 77 0.55 -4.87 -16.24
N VAL A 78 1.85 -4.62 -16.07
CA VAL A 78 2.70 -5.40 -15.17
C VAL A 78 3.18 -4.53 -14.01
N TRP A 79 3.10 -5.08 -12.81
CA TRP A 79 3.47 -4.40 -11.57
C TRP A 79 4.49 -5.21 -10.79
N LEU A 80 5.40 -4.53 -10.09
CA LEU A 80 6.21 -5.15 -9.04
C LEU A 80 5.67 -4.69 -7.69
N MET A 81 5.37 -5.66 -6.82
CA MET A 81 4.83 -5.42 -5.49
C MET A 81 5.70 -6.10 -4.45
N LYS A 82 6.21 -5.31 -3.50
CA LYS A 82 7.15 -5.77 -2.46
C LYS A 82 6.40 -6.21 -1.21
N SER A 83 6.77 -7.36 -0.68
CA SER A 83 6.34 -7.85 0.63
C SER A 83 7.55 -8.39 1.40
N GLU A 84 7.54 -8.23 2.72
CA GLU A 84 8.54 -8.85 3.59
C GLU A 84 8.08 -10.26 3.95
N PRO A 85 8.87 -11.32 3.67
CA PRO A 85 8.40 -12.69 3.85
C PRO A 85 8.13 -13.05 5.32
N ASP A 86 8.73 -12.35 6.27
CA ASP A 86 8.47 -12.53 7.70
C ASP A 86 7.10 -11.95 8.13
N THR A 87 6.52 -11.05 7.33
CA THR A 87 5.18 -10.49 7.56
C THR A 87 4.13 -11.17 6.69
N PHE A 88 4.40 -11.30 5.38
CA PHE A 88 3.51 -11.94 4.42
C PHE A 88 4.32 -12.48 3.23
N SER A 89 4.61 -13.78 3.25
CA SER A 89 5.37 -14.47 2.21
C SER A 89 4.50 -14.88 1.02
N ILE A 90 5.14 -15.40 -0.03
CA ILE A 90 4.40 -16.00 -1.14
C ILE A 90 3.66 -17.28 -0.71
N ASP A 91 4.20 -18.01 0.27
CA ASP A 91 3.55 -19.22 0.79
C ASP A 91 2.30 -18.87 1.60
N ASP A 92 2.26 -17.70 2.24
CA ASP A 92 1.06 -17.20 2.92
C ASP A 92 -0.03 -16.84 1.91
N LEU A 93 0.33 -16.20 0.78
CA LEU A 93 -0.61 -15.97 -0.31
C LEU A 93 -1.13 -17.28 -0.92
N ILE A 94 -0.28 -18.30 -1.08
CA ILE A 94 -0.72 -19.60 -1.60
C ILE A 94 -1.73 -20.26 -0.65
N LYS A 95 -1.48 -20.19 0.67
CA LYS A 95 -2.32 -20.79 1.71
C LYS A 95 -3.59 -20.01 2.01
N SER A 96 -3.69 -18.76 1.56
CA SER A 96 -4.89 -17.95 1.76
C SER A 96 -6.07 -18.53 0.99
N LYS A 97 -7.28 -18.11 1.36
CA LYS A 97 -8.50 -18.58 0.70
C LYS A 97 -8.44 -18.24 -0.80
N ASP A 98 -8.67 -19.24 -1.64
CA ASP A 98 -8.62 -19.14 -3.11
C ASP A 98 -7.27 -18.57 -3.63
N SER A 99 -6.20 -18.77 -2.84
CA SER A 99 -4.87 -18.19 -2.99
C SER A 99 -4.89 -16.68 -3.29
N THR A 100 -5.84 -15.99 -2.65
CA THR A 100 -6.12 -14.56 -2.82
C THR A 100 -5.96 -13.83 -1.49
N SER A 101 -5.35 -12.65 -1.50
CA SER A 101 -5.25 -11.77 -0.32
C SER A 101 -5.34 -10.31 -0.71
N HIS A 102 -5.77 -9.48 0.23
CA HIS A 102 -5.67 -8.03 0.12
C HIS A 102 -4.22 -7.59 0.28
N TRP A 103 -3.86 -6.51 -0.42
CA TRP A 103 -2.53 -5.89 -0.38
C TRP A 103 -2.55 -4.61 0.46
N ASP A 104 -2.76 -4.78 1.78
CA ASP A 104 -2.84 -3.67 2.72
C ASP A 104 -1.47 -3.03 3.05
N GLY A 105 -1.48 -2.06 3.98
CA GLY A 105 -0.27 -1.54 4.60
C GLY A 105 0.56 -0.60 3.72
N VAL A 106 0.15 -0.31 2.49
CA VAL A 106 0.81 0.69 1.64
C VAL A 106 0.59 2.09 2.21
N ARG A 107 1.67 2.70 2.74
CA ARG A 107 1.68 4.05 3.33
C ARG A 107 2.53 5.07 2.57
N ASN A 108 2.88 4.74 1.32
CA ASN A 108 3.52 5.67 0.40
C ASN A 108 2.47 6.25 -0.56
N HIS A 109 2.35 7.58 -0.63
CA HIS A 109 1.32 8.24 -1.45
C HIS A 109 1.42 7.92 -2.94
N GLU A 110 2.64 7.79 -3.48
CA GLU A 110 2.86 7.45 -4.88
C GLU A 110 2.45 6.00 -5.15
N ALA A 111 2.92 5.05 -4.33
CA ALA A 111 2.54 3.64 -4.46
C ALA A 111 1.01 3.47 -4.36
N LYS A 112 0.38 4.15 -3.41
CA LYS A 112 -1.08 4.18 -3.27
C LYS A 112 -1.77 4.78 -4.49
N ASN A 113 -1.22 5.86 -5.09
CA ASN A 113 -1.80 6.45 -6.30
C ASN A 113 -1.70 5.50 -7.50
N LEU A 114 -0.60 4.77 -7.64
CA LEU A 114 -0.45 3.75 -8.69
C LEU A 114 -1.51 2.65 -8.53
N MET A 115 -1.66 2.08 -7.33
CA MET A 115 -2.69 1.08 -7.08
C MET A 115 -4.09 1.63 -7.32
N LYS A 116 -4.39 2.82 -6.79
CA LYS A 116 -5.73 3.42 -6.85
C LYS A 116 -6.17 3.77 -8.26
N ASN A 117 -5.28 4.35 -9.05
CA ASN A 117 -5.65 5.00 -10.30
C ASN A 117 -5.32 4.16 -11.54
N SER A 118 -4.42 3.18 -11.42
CA SER A 118 -3.82 2.54 -12.60
C SER A 118 -4.00 1.03 -12.65
N MET A 119 -4.07 0.33 -11.51
CA MET A 119 -4.23 -1.13 -11.51
C MET A 119 -5.63 -1.55 -11.95
N LYS A 120 -5.68 -2.58 -12.79
CA LYS A 120 -6.90 -3.19 -13.32
C LYS A 120 -6.94 -4.69 -13.06
N VAL A 121 -8.15 -5.25 -12.95
CA VAL A 121 -8.32 -6.70 -12.82
C VAL A 121 -7.70 -7.38 -14.04
N GLY A 122 -6.91 -8.42 -13.79
CA GLY A 122 -6.13 -9.11 -14.82
C GLY A 122 -4.69 -8.64 -14.95
N ASP A 123 -4.34 -7.47 -14.41
CA ASP A 123 -2.96 -6.99 -14.38
C ASP A 123 -2.03 -8.00 -13.69
N GLN A 124 -0.83 -8.19 -14.23
CA GLN A 124 0.17 -9.10 -13.69
C GLN A 124 0.98 -8.45 -12.57
N VAL A 125 1.40 -9.27 -11.61
CA VAL A 125 2.19 -8.86 -10.45
C VAL A 125 3.43 -9.74 -10.33
N LEU A 126 4.60 -9.12 -10.37
CA LEU A 126 5.86 -9.68 -9.88
C LEU A 126 5.87 -9.55 -8.34
N PHE A 127 5.71 -10.68 -7.64
CA PHE A 127 5.78 -10.73 -6.18
C PHE A 127 7.25 -10.71 -5.75
N TYR A 128 7.65 -9.63 -5.07
CA TYR A 128 9.03 -9.39 -4.66
C TYR A 128 9.19 -9.55 -3.16
N HIS A 129 10.10 -10.41 -2.72
CA HIS A 129 10.52 -10.50 -1.33
C HIS A 129 11.56 -9.43 -1.01
N SER A 130 11.21 -8.50 -0.11
CA SER A 130 12.09 -7.45 0.40
C SER A 130 12.54 -7.73 1.83
N ASN A 131 13.57 -7.02 2.29
CA ASN A 131 14.06 -7.06 3.67
C ASN A 131 14.31 -8.48 4.20
N THR A 132 14.88 -9.34 3.36
CA THR A 132 15.20 -10.73 3.69
C THR A 132 16.64 -11.06 3.27
N LYS A 133 17.13 -12.24 3.66
CA LYS A 133 18.49 -12.70 3.35
C LYS A 133 18.76 -12.76 1.84
N GLU A 134 17.77 -13.19 1.07
CA GLU A 134 17.84 -13.31 -0.38
C GLU A 134 16.69 -12.54 -1.04
N PRO A 135 16.80 -11.21 -1.15
CA PRO A 135 15.74 -10.39 -1.72
C PRO A 135 15.67 -10.61 -3.23
N GLY A 136 14.46 -10.70 -3.79
CA GLY A 136 14.27 -11.02 -5.19
C GLY A 136 12.82 -11.20 -5.60
N ILE A 137 12.61 -11.40 -6.89
CA ILE A 137 11.29 -11.77 -7.43
C ILE A 137 11.13 -13.28 -7.28
N VAL A 138 10.03 -13.71 -6.66
CA VAL A 138 9.82 -15.12 -6.28
C VAL A 138 8.62 -15.77 -6.96
N ALA A 139 7.67 -14.97 -7.46
CA ALA A 139 6.45 -15.49 -8.07
C ALA A 139 5.75 -14.47 -8.97
N LEU A 140 4.82 -15.00 -9.76
CA LEU A 140 3.78 -14.26 -10.45
C LEU A 140 2.46 -14.35 -9.67
N ALA A 141 1.76 -13.23 -9.62
CA ALA A 141 0.40 -13.07 -9.16
C ALA A 141 -0.39 -12.20 -10.17
N LYS A 142 -1.67 -11.97 -9.92
CA LYS A 142 -2.52 -11.07 -10.71
C LYS A 142 -3.47 -10.28 -9.84
N ILE A 143 -3.89 -9.11 -10.30
CA ILE A 143 -4.95 -8.33 -9.65
C ILE A 143 -6.30 -9.02 -9.91
N VAL A 144 -7.05 -9.28 -8.84
CA VAL A 144 -8.41 -9.86 -8.91
C VAL A 144 -9.48 -8.93 -8.37
N ARG A 145 -9.10 -7.82 -7.72
CA ARG A 145 -9.99 -6.74 -7.34
C ARG A 145 -9.30 -5.39 -7.48
N GLU A 146 -9.94 -4.46 -8.19
CA GLU A 146 -9.47 -3.07 -8.27
C GLU A 146 -9.52 -2.39 -6.91
N SER A 147 -8.93 -1.19 -6.86
CA SER A 147 -8.65 -0.50 -5.62
C SER A 147 -9.90 -0.17 -4.77
N TYR A 148 -9.76 -0.38 -3.46
CA TYR A 148 -10.77 -0.04 -2.46
C TYR A 148 -10.11 0.43 -1.15
N PRO A 149 -10.84 1.09 -0.23
CA PRO A 149 -10.26 1.61 1.01
C PRO A 149 -9.57 0.52 1.83
N ASP A 150 -8.34 0.82 2.29
CA ASP A 150 -7.60 -0.07 3.15
C ASP A 150 -8.16 -0.01 4.58
N HIS A 151 -8.86 -1.06 4.99
CA HIS A 151 -9.51 -1.11 6.30
C HIS A 151 -8.53 -1.13 7.47
N THR A 152 -7.27 -1.54 7.26
CA THR A 152 -6.24 -1.58 8.30
C THR A 152 -5.86 -0.18 8.78
N ALA A 153 -6.05 0.84 7.93
CA ALA A 153 -5.83 2.23 8.30
C ALA A 153 -6.79 2.74 9.38
N PHE A 154 -7.95 2.09 9.57
CA PHE A 154 -8.98 2.51 10.54
C PHE A 154 -8.91 1.75 11.87
N ASP A 155 -8.09 0.70 11.97
CA ASP A 155 -8.01 -0.14 13.17
C ASP A 155 -6.82 0.31 14.06
N PRO A 156 -7.06 0.87 15.26
CA PRO A 156 -5.99 1.28 16.18
C PRO A 156 -5.04 0.17 16.61
N LYS A 157 -5.40 -1.11 16.41
CA LYS A 157 -4.54 -2.25 16.71
C LYS A 157 -3.65 -2.65 15.52
N SER A 158 -3.94 -2.16 14.32
CA SER A 158 -3.13 -2.44 13.15
C SER A 158 -1.79 -1.70 13.23
N PRO A 159 -0.67 -2.32 12.82
CA PRO A 159 0.60 -1.60 12.64
C PRO A 159 0.51 -0.49 11.58
N TYR A 160 -0.54 -0.50 10.75
CA TYR A 160 -0.75 0.45 9.66
C TYR A 160 -1.87 1.46 9.93
N TYR A 161 -2.31 1.59 11.19
CA TYR A 161 -3.29 2.58 11.62
C TYR A 161 -2.86 4.01 11.22
N ASP A 162 -3.81 4.80 10.71
CA ASP A 162 -3.64 6.24 10.48
C ASP A 162 -4.86 6.96 11.05
N GLU A 163 -4.69 7.60 12.22
CA GLU A 163 -5.73 8.38 12.91
C GLU A 163 -6.41 9.41 12.01
N LYS A 164 -5.70 9.89 10.99
CA LYS A 164 -6.19 10.92 10.09
C LYS A 164 -6.93 10.36 8.87
N SER A 165 -6.93 9.04 8.67
CA SER A 165 -7.68 8.36 7.61
C SER A 165 -9.08 8.04 8.11
N LEU A 166 -10.09 8.73 7.59
CA LEU A 166 -11.48 8.55 8.00
C LEU A 166 -12.18 7.56 7.06
N LYS A 167 -13.25 6.90 7.52
CA LYS A 167 -14.00 5.95 6.68
C LYS A 167 -14.70 6.65 5.51
N GLU A 168 -15.15 7.87 5.75
CA GLU A 168 -15.86 8.73 4.80
C GLU A 168 -14.91 9.41 3.80
N ASP A 169 -13.64 9.59 4.20
CA ASP A 169 -12.57 10.15 3.36
C ASP A 169 -11.27 9.35 3.55
N PRO A 170 -11.20 8.12 2.98
CA PRO A 170 -10.09 7.22 3.18
C PRO A 170 -8.83 7.73 2.48
N ARG A 171 -7.70 7.75 3.20
CA ARG A 171 -6.40 8.14 2.63
C ARG A 171 -5.71 7.00 1.92
N TRP A 172 -5.90 5.80 2.43
CA TRP A 172 -5.19 4.59 2.05
C TRP A 172 -6.13 3.63 1.34
N PHE A 173 -5.55 2.94 0.37
CA PHE A 173 -6.26 2.05 -0.53
C PHE A 173 -5.40 0.82 -0.77
N MET A 174 -6.06 -0.29 -1.04
CA MET A 174 -5.46 -1.58 -1.35
C MET A 174 -6.19 -2.22 -2.54
N VAL A 175 -5.64 -3.32 -3.03
CA VAL A 175 -6.19 -4.19 -4.09
C VAL A 175 -6.21 -5.62 -3.58
N ASP A 176 -6.90 -6.53 -4.27
CA ASP A 176 -6.74 -7.96 -4.00
C ASP A 176 -5.89 -8.60 -5.10
N VAL A 177 -4.92 -9.43 -4.69
CA VAL A 177 -4.05 -10.18 -5.57
C VAL A 177 -4.30 -11.67 -5.41
N GLN A 178 -4.21 -12.41 -6.51
CA GLN A 178 -4.30 -13.86 -6.53
C GLN A 178 -2.99 -14.46 -7.06
N TYR A 179 -2.49 -15.49 -6.38
CA TYR A 179 -1.35 -16.28 -6.82
C TYR A 179 -1.58 -16.87 -8.23
N VAL A 180 -0.53 -16.87 -9.06
CA VAL A 180 -0.52 -17.54 -10.37
C VAL A 180 0.45 -18.70 -10.37
N ARG A 181 1.75 -18.43 -10.19
CA ARG A 181 2.80 -19.45 -10.10
C ARG A 181 4.04 -18.93 -9.39
N LYS A 182 4.80 -19.78 -8.72
CA LYS A 182 6.19 -19.47 -8.34
C LYS A 182 7.06 -19.33 -9.61
N LEU A 183 8.13 -18.54 -9.50
CA LEU A 183 9.18 -18.58 -10.51
C LEU A 183 9.97 -19.89 -10.41
N ARG A 184 10.58 -20.33 -11.51
CA ARG A 184 11.44 -21.53 -11.57
C ARG A 184 12.66 -21.39 -10.65
N ARG A 185 13.15 -20.15 -10.54
CA ARG A 185 14.21 -19.74 -9.61
C ARG A 185 13.94 -18.32 -9.13
N ILE A 186 14.53 -17.94 -8.00
CA ILE A 186 14.47 -16.57 -7.51
C ILE A 186 15.33 -15.69 -8.42
N LEU A 187 14.75 -14.59 -8.92
CA LEU A 187 15.52 -13.54 -9.58
C LEU A 187 16.02 -12.58 -8.51
N THR A 188 17.23 -12.83 -8.02
CA THR A 188 17.78 -12.11 -6.85
C THR A 188 18.09 -10.65 -7.20
N LEU A 189 17.96 -9.75 -6.23
CA LEU A 189 18.34 -8.35 -6.42
C LEU A 189 19.80 -8.20 -6.87
N LYS A 190 20.70 -9.05 -6.34
CA LYS A 190 22.12 -9.06 -6.71
C LYS A 190 22.30 -9.35 -8.20
N GLU A 191 21.58 -10.32 -8.74
CA GLU A 191 21.58 -10.64 -10.17
C GLU A 191 20.97 -9.49 -10.99
N LEU A 192 19.80 -8.99 -10.60
CA LEU A 192 19.12 -7.90 -11.31
C LEU A 192 19.98 -6.63 -11.39
N GLN A 193 20.80 -6.35 -10.38
CA GLN A 193 21.74 -5.23 -10.38
C GLN A 193 22.81 -5.32 -11.48
N GLN A 194 23.16 -6.52 -11.95
CA GLN A 194 24.14 -6.70 -13.05
C GLN A 194 23.63 -6.16 -14.39
N TYR A 195 22.31 -6.02 -14.51
CA TYR A 195 21.62 -5.50 -15.70
C TYR A 195 21.14 -4.05 -15.51
N LYS A 196 21.50 -3.41 -14.39
CA LYS A 196 21.05 -2.06 -14.04
C LYS A 196 21.43 -1.03 -15.08
N ASP A 197 22.59 -1.12 -15.72
CA ASP A 197 23.01 -0.14 -16.74
C ASP A 197 22.76 -0.66 -18.16
N LYS A 198 21.90 -1.68 -18.31
CA LYS A 198 21.58 -2.37 -19.57
C LYS A 198 20.06 -2.53 -19.73
N GLU A 199 19.55 -3.77 -19.82
CA GLU A 199 18.14 -4.10 -20.05
C GLU A 199 17.21 -3.59 -18.95
N LEU A 200 17.71 -3.40 -17.72
CA LEU A 200 16.94 -2.93 -16.57
C LEU A 200 17.25 -1.46 -16.20
N CYS A 201 17.80 -0.66 -17.12
CA CYS A 201 18.19 0.73 -16.86
C CYS A 201 17.07 1.68 -16.44
N HIS A 202 15.83 1.36 -16.79
CA HIS A 202 14.66 2.15 -16.39
C HIS A 202 13.86 1.54 -15.23
N MET A 203 14.28 0.37 -14.74
CA MET A 203 13.52 -0.40 -13.77
C MET A 203 13.47 0.35 -12.44
N LYS A 204 12.26 0.64 -11.98
CA LYS A 204 12.04 1.39 -10.73
C LYS A 204 12.62 0.65 -9.52
N LEU A 205 12.75 -0.67 -9.57
CA LEU A 205 13.33 -1.47 -8.50
C LEU A 205 14.77 -1.04 -8.19
N LEU A 206 15.56 -0.81 -9.25
CA LEU A 206 17.00 -0.53 -9.18
C LEU A 206 17.32 0.97 -9.01
N ASN A 207 16.34 1.81 -9.34
CA ASN A 207 16.49 3.27 -9.35
C ASN A 207 15.71 3.97 -8.21
N ARG A 208 14.70 3.31 -7.63
CA ARG A 208 13.79 3.85 -6.60
C ARG A 208 13.46 2.81 -5.54
N GLY A 209 14.47 2.38 -4.79
CA GLY A 209 14.35 1.27 -3.82
C GLY A 209 13.22 1.40 -2.78
N ARG A 210 12.86 2.63 -2.39
CA ARG A 210 11.82 2.89 -1.37
C ARG A 210 10.37 2.81 -1.86
N LEU A 211 10.15 2.71 -3.17
CA LEU A 211 8.79 2.59 -3.73
C LEU A 211 8.36 1.12 -3.69
N SER A 212 7.28 0.78 -2.97
CA SER A 212 6.84 -0.61 -2.75
C SER A 212 5.96 -1.20 -3.86
N VAL A 213 5.29 -0.33 -4.62
CA VAL A 213 4.48 -0.70 -5.78
C VAL A 213 5.00 0.07 -6.98
N GLN A 214 5.34 -0.64 -8.05
CA GLN A 214 6.09 -0.07 -9.16
C GLN A 214 5.54 -0.57 -10.49
N PRO A 215 5.39 0.29 -11.51
CA PRO A 215 5.12 -0.19 -12.86
C PRO A 215 6.35 -0.92 -13.41
N VAL A 216 6.10 -1.93 -14.23
CA VAL A 216 7.11 -2.68 -14.97
C VAL A 216 6.73 -2.60 -16.44
N SER A 217 7.66 -2.17 -17.28
CA SER A 217 7.43 -2.12 -18.73
C SER A 217 7.45 -3.53 -19.33
N ASP A 218 6.81 -3.70 -20.49
CA ASP A 218 6.84 -4.97 -21.21
C ASP A 218 8.25 -5.46 -21.53
N ALA A 219 9.17 -4.54 -21.86
CA ALA A 219 10.56 -4.88 -22.15
C ALA A 219 11.26 -5.45 -20.91
N GLU A 220 11.04 -4.83 -19.74
CA GLU A 220 11.56 -5.34 -18.47
C GLU A 220 10.91 -6.67 -18.11
N MET A 221 9.59 -6.81 -18.24
CA MET A 221 8.88 -8.06 -17.96
C MET A 221 9.40 -9.19 -18.84
N LYS A 222 9.49 -8.97 -20.15
CA LYS A 222 10.01 -9.96 -21.10
C LYS A 222 11.42 -10.38 -20.71
N PHE A 223 12.31 -9.43 -20.43
CA PHE A 223 13.67 -9.73 -20.03
C PHE A 223 13.73 -10.55 -18.75
N LEU A 224 12.90 -10.23 -17.75
CA LEU A 224 12.84 -10.99 -16.49
C LEU A 224 12.37 -12.43 -16.70
N MET A 225 11.38 -12.65 -17.59
CA MET A 225 10.93 -14.01 -17.94
C MET A 225 12.02 -14.77 -18.72
N ASP A 226 12.73 -14.12 -19.64
CA ASP A 226 13.87 -14.74 -20.33
C ASP A 226 15.01 -15.07 -19.36
N LEU A 227 15.21 -14.23 -18.33
CA LEU A 227 16.23 -14.45 -17.30
C LEU A 227 15.86 -15.64 -16.40
N GLU A 228 14.58 -15.80 -16.05
CA GLU A 228 14.08 -16.94 -15.27
C GLU A 228 14.43 -18.30 -15.91
N GLU A 229 14.40 -18.39 -17.24
CA GLU A 229 14.68 -19.61 -18.00
C GLU A 229 16.17 -19.94 -18.12
N LYS A 230 17.06 -19.01 -17.79
CA LYS A 230 18.51 -19.27 -17.83
C LYS A 230 18.95 -20.05 -16.59
N GLU A 231 19.67 -21.14 -16.83
CA GLU A 231 20.44 -21.85 -15.80
C GLU A 231 21.44 -20.88 -15.15
N ILE A 232 21.58 -20.95 -13.83
CA ILE A 232 22.63 -20.22 -13.12
C ILE A 232 23.92 -20.99 -13.38
N ASP A 233 24.83 -20.43 -14.17
CA ASP A 233 26.20 -20.95 -14.26
C ASP A 233 26.92 -20.58 -12.96
N ASP A 234 26.96 -21.50 -12.00
CA ASP A 234 27.60 -21.33 -10.69
C ASP A 234 29.15 -21.26 -10.78
N SER A 235 29.73 -21.11 -11.98
CA SER A 235 31.16 -20.87 -12.17
C SER A 235 31.53 -19.38 -12.10
N ALA A 236 31.55 -18.79 -10.90
CA ALA A 236 32.23 -17.51 -10.64
C ALA A 236 32.67 -17.34 -9.18
#